data_AF-A0AAE1GZG0-F1
#
_entry.id   AF-A0AAE1GZG0-F1
#
_cell.length_a   1.000
_cell.length_b   1.000
_cell.length_c   1.000
_cell.angle_alpha   90.00
_cell.angle_beta   90.00
_cell.angle_gamma   90.00
#
_symmetry.space_group_name_H-M   'P 1'
#
loop_
_entity.id
_entity.type
_entity.pdbx_description
1 polymer ?
#
loop_
_entity_poly.entity_id
_entity_poly.type
_entity_poly.pdbx_seq_one_letter_code
_entity_poly.pdbx_strand_id
1 'polypeptide(L)' 'MNSRSHLQSFNNSIAIRQEIQRFESVHPSIYAIYDLIELVPDQLIAQQIRDHVVCIEDALPPLDNCINGNKQLDKIHI' A
#
# COMPACT_ATOMS: atom_id res chain seq x y z
N MET A 1 -24.24 28.99 -7.60
CA MET A 1 -22.76 28.87 -7.50
C MET A 1 -22.43 27.58 -6.74
N ASN A 2 -22.39 26.42 -7.42
CA ASN A 2 -22.16 25.10 -6.80
C ASN A 2 -20.98 24.35 -7.47
N SER A 3 -19.94 25.06 -7.87
CA SER A 3 -18.78 24.45 -8.54
C SER A 3 -17.87 23.68 -7.56
N ARG A 4 -17.95 23.97 -6.26
CA ARG A 4 -17.11 23.33 -5.21
C ARG A 4 -17.52 21.88 -4.91
N SER A 5 -18.82 21.56 -4.93
CA SER A 5 -19.32 20.21 -4.65
C SER A 5 -18.99 19.22 -5.77
N HIS A 6 -18.95 19.67 -7.03
CA HIS A 6 -18.53 18.84 -8.16
C HIS A 6 -17.03 18.50 -8.11
N LEU A 7 -16.17 19.46 -7.78
CA LEU A 7 -14.74 19.21 -7.58
C LEU A 7 -14.48 18.23 -6.44
N GLN A 8 -15.24 18.31 -5.35
CA GLN A 8 -15.13 17.36 -4.23
C GLN A 8 -15.54 15.93 -4.66
N SER A 9 -16.65 15.78 -5.40
CA SER A 9 -17.06 14.47 -5.92
C SER A 9 -16.06 13.88 -6.91
N PHE A 10 -15.44 14.71 -7.74
CA PHE A 10 -14.39 14.29 -8.66
C PHE A 10 -13.15 13.79 -7.90
N ASN A 11 -12.68 14.54 -6.91
CA ASN A 11 -11.56 14.11 -6.06
C ASN A 11 -11.86 12.81 -5.31
N ASN A 12 -13.08 12.64 -4.78
CA ASN A 12 -13.52 11.39 -4.16
C ASN A 12 -13.47 10.22 -5.17
N SER A 13 -13.94 10.43 -6.40
CA SER A 13 -13.91 9.39 -7.43
C SER A 13 -12.50 8.98 -7.84
N ILE A 14 -11.53 9.90 -7.82
CA ILE A 14 -10.12 9.61 -8.10
C ILE A 14 -9.48 8.87 -6.92
N ALA A 15 -9.68 9.34 -5.69
CA ALA A 15 -9.17 8.68 -4.50
C ALA A 15 -9.67 7.23 -4.37
N ILE A 16 -10.96 6.99 -4.65
CA ILE A 16 -11.53 5.63 -4.66
C ILE A 16 -10.88 4.76 -5.74
N ARG A 17 -10.66 5.29 -6.95
CA ARG A 17 -10.00 4.55 -8.04
C ARG A 17 -8.56 4.18 -7.71
N GLN A 18 -7.82 5.10 -7.06
CA GLN A 18 -6.44 4.86 -6.61
C GLN A 18 -6.39 3.81 -5.50
N GLU A 19 -7.36 3.82 -4.59
CA GLU A 19 -7.47 2.81 -3.55
C GLU A 19 -7.77 1.41 -4.14
N ILE A 20 -8.68 1.32 -5.11
CA ILE A 20 -8.98 0.08 -5.82
C ILE A 20 -7.73 -0.46 -6.52
N GLN A 21 -6.99 0.39 -7.25
CA GLN A 21 -5.76 -0.04 -7.94
C GLN A 21 -4.68 -0.51 -6.97
N ARG A 22 -4.55 0.14 -5.80
CA ARG A 22 -3.67 -0.34 -4.72
C ARG A 22 -4.09 -1.73 -4.27
N PHE A 23 -5.36 -1.92 -3.91
CA PHE A 23 -5.89 -3.22 -3.49
C PHE A 23 -5.67 -4.30 -4.56
N GLU A 24 -6.00 -4.02 -5.83
CA GLU A 24 -5.80 -4.97 -6.92
C GLU A 24 -4.33 -5.34 -7.14
N SER A 25 -3.41 -4.39 -6.93
CA SER A 25 -1.97 -4.61 -7.09
C SER A 25 -1.32 -5.43 -5.98
N VAL A 26 -1.86 -5.37 -4.75
CA VAL A 26 -1.31 -6.11 -3.60
C VAL A 26 -1.83 -7.55 -3.54
N HIS A 27 -3.03 -7.81 -4.06
CA HIS A 27 -3.71 -9.11 -3.99
C HIS A 27 -2.83 -10.30 -4.45
N PRO A 28 -2.12 -10.27 -5.60
CA PRO A 28 -1.32 -11.43 -6.02
C PRO A 28 -0.13 -11.73 -5.10
N SER A 29 0.54 -10.70 -4.59
CA SER A 29 1.78 -10.85 -3.81
C SER A 29 1.50 -11.19 -2.35
N ILE A 30 0.47 -10.61 -1.74
CA ILE A 30 0.15 -10.86 -0.33
C ILE A 30 -0.39 -12.27 -0.11
N TYR A 31 -1.28 -12.76 -1.00
CA TYR A 31 -1.78 -14.13 -0.91
C TYR A 31 -0.66 -15.15 -1.14
N ALA A 32 0.22 -14.90 -2.12
CA ALA A 32 1.39 -15.78 -2.34
C ALA A 32 2.31 -15.84 -1.11
N ILE A 33 2.49 -14.73 -0.38
CA ILE A 33 3.27 -14.73 0.86
C ILE A 33 2.57 -15.54 1.96
N TYR A 34 1.25 -15.39 2.14
CA TYR A 34 0.51 -16.19 3.11
C TYR A 34 0.57 -17.69 2.79
N ASP A 35 0.46 -18.09 1.53
CA ASP A 35 0.63 -19.49 1.09
C ASP A 35 2.03 -20.03 1.44
N LEU A 36 3.08 -19.20 1.27
CA LEU A 36 4.45 -19.57 1.64
C LEU A 36 4.63 -19.68 3.16
N ILE A 37 3.97 -18.84 3.94
CA ILE A 37 4.02 -18.89 5.41
C ILE A 37 3.37 -20.18 5.93
N GLU A 38 2.32 -20.68 5.27
CA GLU A 38 1.68 -21.95 5.66
C GLU A 38 2.61 -23.16 5.54
N LEU A 39 3.66 -23.07 4.73
CA LEU A 39 4.68 -24.12 4.58
C LEU A 39 5.73 -24.09 5.70
N VAL A 40 5.73 -23.07 6.57
CA VAL A 40 6.68 -22.95 7.68
C VAL A 40 6.21 -23.80 8.87
N PRO A 41 6.96 -24.82 9.30
CA PRO A 41 6.54 -25.73 10.38
C PRO A 41 6.60 -25.09 11.78
N ASP A 42 7.43 -24.06 11.95
CA ASP A 42 7.53 -23.33 13.21
C ASP A 42 6.47 -22.23 13.27
N GLN A 43 5.49 -22.43 14.15
CA GLN A 43 4.36 -21.51 14.31
C GLN A 43 4.77 -20.14 14.84
N LEU A 44 5.84 -20.05 15.66
CA LEU A 44 6.34 -18.78 16.20
C LEU A 44 6.96 -17.94 15.08
N ILE A 45 7.77 -18.57 14.23
CA ILE A 45 8.39 -17.92 13.08
C ILE A 45 7.31 -17.52 12.06
N ALA A 46 6.35 -18.40 11.79
CA ALA A 46 5.23 -18.10 10.90
C ALA A 46 4.42 -16.89 11.37
N GLN A 47 4.19 -16.75 12.69
CA GLN A 47 3.52 -15.56 13.24
C GLN A 47 4.37 -14.29 13.10
N GLN A 48 5.66 -14.35 13.42
CA GLN A 48 6.54 -13.18 13.26
C GLN A 48 6.59 -12.70 11.81
N ILE A 49 6.62 -13.62 10.83
CA ILE A 49 6.60 -13.25 9.41
C ILE A 49 5.27 -12.60 9.04
N ARG A 50 4.12 -13.11 9.53
CA ARG A 50 2.81 -12.46 9.32
C ARG A 50 2.80 -11.03 9.83
N ASP A 51 3.30 -10.79 11.03
CA ASP A 51 3.35 -9.47 11.63
C ASP A 51 4.23 -8.51 10.79
N HIS A 52 5.37 -8.99 10.28
CA HIS A 52 6.25 -8.19 9.43
C HIS A 52 5.63 -7.85 8.07
N VAL A 53 4.89 -8.78 7.45
CA VAL A 53 4.22 -8.58 6.16
C VAL A 53 3.17 -7.46 6.25
N VAL A 54 2.35 -7.47 7.31
CA VAL A 54 1.35 -6.42 7.58
C VAL A 54 2.03 -5.06 7.77
N CYS A 55 3.10 -4.99 8.56
CA CYS A 55 3.83 -3.74 8.77
C CYS A 55 4.49 -3.17 7.51
N ILE A 56 4.93 -4.03 6.58
CA ILE A 56 5.56 -3.59 5.32
C ILE A 56 4.51 -3.10 4.32
N GLU A 57 3.36 -3.76 4.23
CA GLU A 57 2.25 -3.33 3.37
C GLU A 57 1.76 -1.92 3.75
N ASP A 58 1.56 -1.67 5.04
CA ASP A 58 1.14 -0.35 5.56
C ASP A 58 2.22 0.74 5.36
N ALA A 59 3.49 0.35 5.22
CA ALA A 59 4.62 1.26 5.04
C ALA A 59 4.90 1.62 3.57
N LEU A 60 4.27 0.94 2.60
CA LEU A 60 4.41 1.27 1.18
C LEU A 60 3.51 2.47 0.83
N PRO A 61 4.08 3.67 0.60
CA PRO A 61 3.26 4.80 0.20
C PRO A 61 2.62 4.50 -1.17
N PRO A 62 1.37 4.96 -1.42
CA PRO A 62 0.76 4.88 -2.74
C PRO A 62 1.72 5.38 -3.81
N LEU A 63 1.91 4.57 -4.86
CA LEU A 63 2.80 4.87 -5.99
C LEU A 63 2.48 6.21 -6.68
N ASP A 64 1.32 6.80 -6.42
CA ASP A 64 0.93 8.16 -6.83
C ASP A 64 1.79 9.29 -6.24
N ASN A 65 2.46 9.07 -5.11
CA ASN A 65 3.41 10.05 -4.54
C ASN A 65 4.75 10.11 -5.29
N CYS A 66 4.99 9.23 -6.28
CA CYS A 66 6.21 9.26 -7.10
C CYS A 66 6.08 10.07 -8.38
N ILE A 67 4.86 10.48 -8.79
CA ILE A 67 4.63 11.15 -10.08
C ILE A 67 4.80 12.68 -9.99
N ASN A 68 4.82 13.25 -8.78
CA ASN A 68 5.22 14.65 -8.57
C ASN A 68 6.71 14.68 -8.22
N GLY A 69 7.55 14.81 -9.26
CA GLY A 69 9.01 14.84 -9.18
C GLY A 69 9.58 16.02 -8.38
N ASN A 70 9.47 15.95 -7.05
CA ASN A 70 10.30 16.68 -6.08
C ASN A 70 10.38 15.82 -4.81
N LYS A 71 10.95 14.61 -4.93
CA LYS A 71 11.49 13.93 -3.77
C LYS A 71 12.77 14.67 -3.39
N GLN A 72 12.65 15.58 -2.43
CA GLN A 72 13.76 16.01 -1.60
C GLN A 72 14.38 14.72 -1.03
N LEU A 73 15.48 14.27 -1.62
CA LEU A 73 16.36 13.24 -1.10
C LEU A 73 17.08 13.80 0.12
N ASP A 74 16.33 14.15 1.18
CA ASP A 74 16.93 14.51 2.45
C ASP A 74 17.07 13.26 3.33
N LYS A 75 18.30 12.73 3.27
CA LYS A 75 19.06 12.17 4.39
C LYS A 75 18.50 10.89 5.02
N ILE A 76 18.83 9.76 4.40
CA ILE A 76 19.23 8.57 5.16
C ILE A 76 20.71 8.79 5.49
N HIS A 77 21.00 9.27 6.70
CA HIS A 77 22.34 9.27 7.27
C HIS A 77 22.53 7.90 7.94
N ILE A 78 23.40 7.06 7.36
CA ILE A 78 24.10 6.01 8.10
C ILE A 78 25.19 6.70 8.91
#